data_AF-A0A530M5Z0-F1
#
_entry.id   AF-A0A530M5Z0-F1
#
_cell.length_a   1.000
_cell.length_b   1.000
_cell.length_c   1.000
_cell.angle_alpha   90.00
_cell.angle_beta   90.00
_cell.angle_gamma   90.00
#
_symmetry.space_group_name_H-M   'P 1'
#
loop_
_entity.id
_entity.type
_entity.pdbx_description
1 polymer ?
#
loop_
_entity_poly.entity_id
_entity_poly.type
_entity_poly.pdbx_seq_one_letter_code
_entity_poly.pdbx_strand_id
1 'polypeptide(L)'
;MDTVSSTATPSVSLSDAATLVALTLKRTTNKAGQPRTRARMSYKTFRRLTGRRVGGQAFVRGFTEELSKLGWLMFRMPSAYGFVRAASLDKWHLTKSNMVAEELKVIKEGSAAKALESARQELNEPDDLNNLATSNNEPTPRKGQRASRSA
;
A
#
# COMPACT_ATOMS: atom_id res chain seq x y z
N MET A 1 -41.75 -11.41 -26.62
CA MET A 1 -41.41 -10.22 -25.82
C MET A 1 -40.99 -10.73 -24.47
N ASP A 2 -39.71 -11.05 -24.32
CA ASP A 2 -39.18 -11.64 -23.10
C ASP A 2 -38.83 -10.53 -22.11
N THR A 3 -39.55 -10.51 -21.00
CA THR A 3 -39.26 -9.65 -19.85
C THR A 3 -37.91 -10.07 -19.28
N VAL A 4 -36.87 -9.26 -19.55
CA VAL A 4 -35.57 -9.40 -18.91
C VAL A 4 -35.77 -9.15 -17.42
N SER A 5 -35.76 -10.25 -16.67
CA SER A 5 -35.85 -10.26 -15.22
C SER A 5 -34.73 -9.38 -14.65
N SER A 6 -35.12 -8.32 -13.93
CA SER A 6 -34.22 -7.48 -13.16
C SER A 6 -33.51 -8.38 -12.15
N THR A 7 -32.30 -8.83 -12.45
CA THR A 7 -31.47 -9.62 -11.54
C THR A 7 -31.25 -8.82 -10.27
N ALA A 8 -32.05 -9.12 -9.24
CA ALA A 8 -31.79 -8.70 -7.87
C ALA A 8 -30.34 -9.07 -7.57
N THR A 9 -29.52 -8.05 -7.31
CA THR A 9 -28.14 -8.27 -6.93
C THR A 9 -28.17 -9.06 -5.62
N PRO A 10 -27.59 -10.27 -5.54
CA PRO A 10 -27.66 -11.05 -4.31
C PRO A 10 -27.10 -10.20 -3.18
N SER A 11 -27.85 -10.07 -2.07
CA SER A 11 -27.37 -9.36 -0.88
C SER A 11 -26.38 -10.25 -0.14
N VAL A 12 -25.22 -10.47 -0.75
CA VAL A 12 -24.13 -11.31 -0.26
C VAL A 12 -23.71 -10.82 1.12
N SER A 13 -23.47 -11.74 2.07
CA SER A 13 -22.97 -11.39 3.41
C SER A 13 -21.58 -10.72 3.31
N LEU A 14 -21.11 -10.08 4.39
CA LEU A 14 -19.77 -9.50 4.39
C LEU A 14 -18.68 -10.55 4.18
N SER A 15 -18.82 -11.71 4.81
CA SER A 15 -17.86 -12.81 4.73
C SER A 15 -17.82 -13.43 3.34
N ASP A 16 -18.98 -13.65 2.72
CA ASP A 16 -19.06 -14.16 1.35
C ASP A 16 -18.48 -13.15 0.34
N ALA A 17 -18.77 -11.86 0.52
CA ALA A 17 -18.21 -10.80 -0.32
C ALA A 17 -16.68 -10.76 -0.21
N ALA A 18 -16.14 -10.90 1.01
CA ALA A 18 -14.71 -10.96 1.25
C ALA A 18 -14.08 -12.19 0.58
N THR A 19 -14.75 -13.35 0.67
CA THR A 19 -14.34 -14.60 0.03
C THR A 19 -14.28 -14.47 -1.50
N LEU A 20 -15.31 -13.89 -2.13
CA LEU A 20 -15.35 -13.67 -3.57
C LEU A 20 -14.24 -12.72 -4.04
N VAL A 21 -13.98 -11.66 -3.27
CA VAL A 21 -12.89 -10.74 -3.57
C VAL A 21 -11.54 -11.42 -3.39
N ALA A 22 -11.30 -12.14 -2.29
CA ALA A 22 -10.07 -12.88 -2.05
C ALA A 22 -9.79 -13.95 -3.13
N LEU A 23 -10.83 -14.67 -3.56
CA LEU A 23 -10.73 -15.62 -4.67
C LEU A 23 -10.33 -14.92 -5.97
N THR A 24 -10.95 -13.77 -6.26
CA THR A 24 -10.62 -12.96 -7.44
C THR A 24 -9.17 -12.51 -7.38
N LEU A 25 -8.70 -12.02 -6.22
CA LEU A 25 -7.31 -11.59 -6.02
C LEU A 25 -6.33 -12.76 -6.20
N LYS A 26 -6.63 -13.93 -5.62
CA LYS A 26 -5.81 -15.15 -5.77
C LYS A 26 -5.68 -15.59 -7.22
N ARG A 27 -6.72 -15.42 -8.04
CA ARG A 27 -6.72 -15.74 -9.48
C ARG A 27 -5.87 -14.77 -10.30
N THR A 28 -5.52 -13.59 -9.77
CA THR A 28 -4.65 -12.65 -10.49
C THR A 28 -3.18 -13.01 -10.32
N THR A 29 -2.51 -13.28 -11.44
CA THR A 29 -1.07 -13.52 -11.51
C THR A 29 -0.34 -12.34 -12.12
N ASN A 30 0.95 -12.21 -11.84
CA ASN A 30 1.83 -11.28 -12.56
C ASN A 30 2.20 -11.86 -13.94
N LYS A 31 2.95 -11.10 -14.76
CA LYS A 31 3.40 -11.57 -16.08
C LYS A 31 4.23 -12.87 -16.02
N ALA A 32 4.85 -13.15 -14.88
CA ALA A 32 5.65 -14.35 -14.63
C ALA A 32 4.83 -15.51 -14.03
N GLY A 33 3.49 -15.41 -13.99
CA GLY A 33 2.61 -16.46 -13.46
C GLY A 33 2.59 -16.57 -11.93
N GLN A 34 3.35 -15.74 -11.21
CA GLN A 34 3.38 -15.76 -9.75
C GLN A 34 2.15 -15.05 -9.16
N PRO A 35 1.69 -15.46 -7.96
CA PRO A 35 0.61 -14.78 -7.25
C PRO A 35 0.95 -13.31 -7.01
N ARG A 36 0.03 -12.40 -7.31
CA ARG A 36 0.21 -10.99 -6.98
C ARG A 36 0.18 -10.80 -5.47
N THR A 37 1.08 -9.98 -4.94
CA THR A 37 1.06 -9.51 -3.55
C THR A 37 0.29 -8.21 -3.39
N ARG A 38 0.01 -7.52 -4.50
CA ARG A 38 -0.74 -6.25 -4.56
C ARG A 38 -1.62 -6.20 -5.80
N ALA A 39 -2.82 -5.66 -5.66
CA ALA A 39 -3.75 -5.48 -6.75
C ALA A 39 -4.59 -4.21 -6.58
N ARG A 40 -5.02 -3.65 -7.70
CA ARG A 40 -5.99 -2.55 -7.75
C ARG A 40 -7.27 -3.06 -8.37
N MET A 41 -8.41 -2.74 -7.77
CA MET A 41 -9.73 -3.07 -8.29
C MET A 41 -10.55 -1.80 -8.44
N SER A 42 -11.17 -1.62 -9.61
CA SER A 42 -12.08 -0.50 -9.82
C SER A 42 -13.30 -0.59 -8.90
N TYR A 43 -13.89 0.55 -8.54
CA TYR A 43 -15.16 0.60 -7.81
C TYR A 43 -16.28 -0.19 -8.51
N LYS A 44 -16.31 -0.12 -9.85
CA LYS A 44 -17.28 -0.85 -10.67
C LYS A 44 -17.14 -2.35 -10.53
N THR A 45 -15.91 -2.88 -10.60
CA THR A 45 -15.63 -4.31 -10.42
C THR A 45 -15.96 -4.76 -9.00
N PHE A 46 -15.56 -3.97 -8.00
CA PHE A 46 -15.87 -4.27 -6.61
C PHE A 46 -17.38 -4.34 -6.35
N ARG A 47 -18.14 -3.37 -6.86
CA ARG A 47 -19.60 -3.37 -6.74
C ARG A 47 -20.24 -4.55 -7.47
N ARG A 48 -19.70 -4.98 -8.61
CA ARG A 48 -20.17 -6.18 -9.31
C ARG A 48 -19.94 -7.47 -8.52
N LEU A 49 -18.80 -7.58 -7.84
CA LEU A 49 -18.46 -8.76 -7.04
C LEU A 49 -19.24 -8.83 -5.73
N THR A 50 -19.40 -7.69 -5.06
CA THR A 50 -19.97 -7.65 -3.71
C THR A 50 -21.45 -7.28 -3.68
N GLY A 51 -21.99 -6.79 -4.80
CA GLY A 51 -23.34 -6.24 -4.89
C GLY A 51 -23.57 -4.95 -4.11
N ARG A 52 -22.56 -4.45 -3.39
CA ARG A 52 -22.69 -3.36 -2.43
C ARG A 52 -22.04 -2.09 -2.97
N ARG A 53 -22.69 -0.95 -2.72
CA ARG A 53 -21.99 0.34 -2.72
C ARG A 53 -21.21 0.43 -1.42
N VAL A 54 -19.91 0.62 -1.51
CA VAL A 54 -19.06 0.87 -0.36
C VAL A 54 -19.36 2.29 0.13
N GLY A 55 -20.31 2.41 1.04
CA GLY A 55 -20.81 3.71 1.50
C GLY A 55 -20.32 4.10 2.89
N GLY A 56 -20.13 3.13 3.78
CA GLY A 56 -19.93 3.40 5.21
C GLY A 56 -18.59 2.90 5.76
N GLN A 57 -18.03 3.65 6.72
CA GLN A 57 -16.89 3.20 7.52
C GLN A 57 -17.13 1.82 8.16
N ALA A 58 -18.35 1.56 8.66
CA ALA A 58 -18.72 0.29 9.26
C ALA A 58 -18.59 -0.89 8.28
N PHE A 59 -19.00 -0.70 7.03
CA PHE A 59 -18.82 -1.71 5.98
C PHE A 59 -17.33 -1.93 5.72
N VAL A 60 -16.55 -0.87 5.51
CA VAL A 60 -15.12 -0.99 5.20
C VAL A 60 -14.39 -1.72 6.33
N ARG A 61 -14.69 -1.37 7.58
CA ARG A 61 -14.11 -2.02 8.76
C ARG A 61 -14.42 -3.52 8.80
N GLY A 62 -15.70 -3.89 8.77
CA GLY A 62 -16.11 -5.30 8.84
C GLY A 62 -15.64 -6.11 7.63
N PHE A 63 -15.66 -5.53 6.44
CA PHE A 63 -15.16 -6.18 5.23
C PHE A 63 -13.64 -6.39 5.26
N THR A 64 -12.87 -5.40 5.73
CA THR A 64 -11.42 -5.53 5.89
C THR A 64 -11.06 -6.57 6.95
N GLU A 65 -11.86 -6.69 8.01
CA GLU A 65 -11.70 -7.74 9.03
C GLU A 65 -11.92 -9.15 8.47
N GLU A 66 -12.97 -9.35 7.66
CA GLU A 66 -13.18 -10.64 6.98
C GLU A 66 -12.07 -10.95 5.96
N LEU A 67 -11.59 -9.95 5.22
CA LEU A 67 -10.48 -10.10 4.29
C LEU A 67 -9.15 -10.43 4.98
N SER A 68 -8.89 -9.86 6.16
CA SER A 68 -7.63 -10.08 6.88
C SER A 68 -7.48 -11.52 7.32
N LYS A 69 -8.60 -12.17 7.72
CA LYS A 69 -8.66 -13.63 7.99
C LYS A 69 -8.27 -14.46 6.76
N LEU A 70 -8.49 -13.93 5.56
CA LEU A 70 -8.13 -14.53 4.28
C LEU A 70 -6.74 -14.09 3.78
N GLY A 71 -5.97 -13.39 4.60
CA GLY A 71 -4.60 -12.96 4.30
C GLY A 71 -4.49 -11.73 3.39
N TRP A 72 -5.55 -10.93 3.27
CA TRP A 72 -5.59 -9.71 2.46
C TRP A 72 -6.01 -8.50 3.26
N LEU A 73 -5.48 -7.34 2.90
CA LEU A 73 -5.86 -6.04 3.46
C LEU A 73 -6.38 -5.15 2.34
N MET A 74 -7.43 -4.40 2.64
CA MET A 74 -8.03 -3.43 1.71
C MET A 74 -7.79 -2.01 2.22
N PHE A 75 -7.47 -1.11 1.29
CA PHE A 75 -7.46 0.33 1.54
C PHE A 75 -8.19 1.07 0.41
N ARG A 76 -8.78 2.21 0.76
CA ARG A 76 -9.45 3.08 -0.21
C ARG A 76 -8.43 3.97 -0.90
N MET A 77 -8.46 4.01 -2.22
CA MET A 77 -7.72 4.99 -3.03
C MET A 77 -8.71 6.02 -3.59
N PRO A 78 -8.27 7.16 -4.15
CA PRO A 78 -9.18 8.13 -4.75
C PRO A 78 -10.11 7.53 -5.82
N SER A 79 -9.57 6.69 -6.72
CA SER A 79 -10.29 6.15 -7.88
C SER A 79 -10.56 4.64 -7.85
N ALA A 80 -10.16 3.94 -6.78
CA ALA A 80 -10.19 2.47 -6.72
C ALA A 80 -10.09 1.92 -5.29
N TYR A 81 -10.16 0.60 -5.16
CA TYR A 81 -9.67 -0.11 -3.96
C TYR A 81 -8.31 -0.73 -4.23
N GLY A 82 -7.41 -0.54 -3.27
CA GLY A 82 -6.13 -1.23 -3.23
C GLY A 82 -6.22 -2.45 -2.31
N PHE A 83 -5.54 -3.52 -2.71
CA PHE A 83 -5.44 -4.76 -1.96
C PHE A 83 -3.98 -5.16 -1.84
N VAL A 84 -3.57 -5.58 -0.65
CA VAL A 84 -2.21 -6.07 -0.37
C VAL A 84 -2.30 -7.36 0.44
N ARG A 85 -1.43 -8.33 0.14
CA ARG A 85 -1.33 -9.58 0.88
C ARG A 85 -0.68 -9.30 2.23
N ALA A 86 -1.31 -9.72 3.33
CA ALA A 86 -0.86 -9.44 4.68
C ALA A 86 0.59 -9.89 4.92
N ALA A 87 0.95 -11.12 4.50
CA ALA A 87 2.31 -11.66 4.58
C ALA A 87 3.37 -10.88 3.79
N SER A 88 2.98 -9.96 2.90
CA SER A 88 3.94 -9.09 2.21
C SER A 88 4.31 -7.85 3.04
N LEU A 89 3.52 -7.53 4.07
CA LEU A 89 3.79 -6.41 4.98
C LEU A 89 4.93 -6.70 5.95
N ASP A 90 5.21 -7.97 6.27
CA ASP A 90 6.34 -8.35 7.14
C ASP A 90 7.70 -7.92 6.56
N LYS A 91 7.73 -7.63 5.25
CA LYS A 91 8.92 -7.16 4.53
C LYS A 91 9.01 -5.63 4.49
N TRP A 92 8.02 -4.91 5.00
CA TRP A 92 8.02 -3.45 4.99
C TRP A 92 8.96 -2.94 6.08
N HIS A 93 9.64 -1.83 5.80
CA HIS A 93 10.51 -1.22 6.78
C HIS A 93 9.69 -0.75 7.98
N LEU A 94 10.04 -1.27 9.15
CA LEU A 94 9.49 -0.75 10.40
C LEU A 94 10.07 0.64 10.63
N THR A 95 9.19 1.63 10.81
CA THR A 95 9.58 2.96 11.26
C THR A 95 10.23 2.81 12.63
N LYS A 96 11.50 3.19 12.73
CA LYS A 96 12.25 3.11 13.97
C LYS A 96 11.80 4.23 14.92
N SER A 97 11.78 3.97 16.22
CA SER A 97 11.33 4.93 17.23
C SER A 97 12.17 6.21 17.28
N ASN A 98 13.43 6.17 16.82
CA ASN A 98 14.28 7.36 16.74
C ASN A 98 13.80 8.36 15.68
N MET A 99 13.01 7.93 14.68
CA MET A 99 12.44 8.79 13.65
C MET A 99 11.35 9.74 14.16
N VAL A 100 10.88 9.54 15.40
CA VAL A 100 9.86 10.39 16.04
C VAL A 100 10.35 11.00 17.36
N ALA A 101 11.64 10.84 17.67
CA ALA A 101 12.18 11.16 18.99
C ALA A 101 12.17 12.67 19.28
N GLU A 102 12.48 13.50 18.28
CA GLU A 102 12.52 14.95 18.42
C GLU A 102 11.11 15.53 18.56
N GLU A 103 10.15 15.07 17.76
CA GLU A 103 8.75 15.49 17.86
C GLU A 103 8.18 15.11 19.23
N LEU A 104 8.46 13.89 19.70
CA LEU A 104 8.04 13.45 21.02
C LEU A 104 8.68 14.26 22.15
N LYS A 105 9.93 14.72 21.99
CA LYS A 105 10.59 15.59 22.96
C LYS A 105 9.91 16.96 23.03
N VAL A 106 9.67 17.59 21.89
CA VAL A 106 8.99 18.89 21.80
C VAL A 106 7.56 18.82 22.35
N ILE A 107 6.85 17.71 22.10
CA ILE A 107 5.51 17.46 22.66
C ILE A 107 5.59 17.33 24.20
N LYS A 108 6.56 16.58 24.73
CA LYS A 108 6.77 16.43 26.18
C LYS A 108 7.10 17.75 26.87
N GLU A 109 7.79 18.66 26.18
CA GLU A 109 8.10 20.01 26.66
C GLU A 109 6.89 20.97 26.58
N GLY A 110 5.68 20.46 26.31
CA GLY A 110 4.44 21.22 26.29
C GLY A 110 4.18 21.97 24.98
N SER A 111 5.01 21.77 23.97
CA SER A 111 4.99 22.54 22.72
C SER A 111 4.43 21.74 21.53
N ALA A 112 3.35 20.97 21.76
CA ALA A 112 2.74 20.13 20.72
C ALA A 112 2.30 20.93 19.47
N ALA A 113 1.82 22.16 19.64
CA ALA A 113 1.46 23.04 18.54
C ALA A 113 2.67 23.37 17.64
N LYS A 114 3.85 23.58 18.24
CA LYS A 114 5.09 23.84 17.50
C LYS A 114 5.55 22.61 16.71
N ALA A 115 5.49 21.43 17.32
CA ALA A 115 5.82 20.17 16.64
C ALA A 115 4.90 19.92 15.42
N LEU A 116 3.59 20.17 15.57
CA LEU A 116 2.62 20.02 14.48
C LEU A 116 2.81 21.06 13.36
N GLU A 117 3.20 22.28 13.70
CA GLU A 117 3.47 23.32 12.71
C GLU A 117 4.72 23.01 11.89
N SER A 118 5.82 22.59 12.53
CA SER A 118 7.03 22.12 11.83
C SER A 118 6.72 20.95 10.89
N ALA A 119 5.99 19.94 11.37
CA ALA A 119 5.59 18.81 10.54
C ALA A 119 4.73 19.22 9.33
N ARG A 120 3.84 20.22 9.48
CA ARG A 120 3.05 20.74 8.35
C ARG A 120 3.91 21.48 7.33
N GLN A 121 4.90 22.24 7.79
CA GLN A 121 5.82 22.94 6.90
C GLN A 121 6.63 21.95 6.07
N GLU A 122 7.24 20.96 6.72
CA GLU A 122 8.01 19.91 6.05
C GLU A 122 7.17 19.09 5.06
N LEU A 123 5.93 18.74 5.41
CA LEU A 123 5.04 17.97 4.52
C LEU A 123 4.45 18.79 3.36
N ASN A 124 4.48 20.12 3.43
CA ASN A 124 3.98 21.02 2.38
C ASN A 124 5.08 21.48 1.41
N GLU A 125 6.36 21.19 1.69
CA GLU A 125 7.41 21.41 0.70
C GLU A 125 7.25 20.40 -0.45
N PRO A 126 7.32 20.84 -1.73
CA PRO A 126 7.27 19.93 -2.85
C PRO A 126 8.53 19.04 -2.82
N ASP A 127 8.32 17.78 -2.43
CA ASP A 127 9.33 16.73 -2.25
C ASP A 127 10.39 16.74 -3.37
N ASP A 128 11.65 16.98 -2.99
CA ASP A 128 12.86 16.99 -3.83
C ASP A 128 13.26 15.54 -4.23
N LEU A 129 12.30 14.78 -4.78
CA LEU A 129 12.48 13.41 -5.27
C LEU A 129 13.38 13.33 -6.52
N ASN A 130 13.98 14.43 -6.97
CA ASN A 130 14.95 14.45 -8.06
C ASN A 130 16.39 14.10 -7.63
N ASN A 131 16.72 14.15 -6.33
CA ASN A 131 18.12 14.00 -5.89
C ASN A 131 18.56 12.56 -5.53
N LEU A 132 17.68 11.57 -5.65
CA LEU A 132 18.03 10.15 -5.44
C LEU A 132 18.46 9.40 -6.73
N ALA A 133 18.51 10.08 -7.88
CA ALA A 133 18.98 9.49 -9.14
C ALA A 133 20.50 9.64 -9.38
N THR A 134 21.24 10.34 -8.50
CA THR A 134 22.65 10.70 -8.75
C THR A 134 23.53 10.38 -7.54
N SER A 135 23.52 9.14 -7.08
CA SER A 135 24.57 8.63 -6.18
C SER A 135 24.76 7.14 -6.44
N ASN A 136 25.48 6.84 -7.52
CA ASN A 136 26.23 5.61 -7.73
C ASN A 136 27.18 5.83 -8.91
N ASN A 137 28.20 6.66 -8.69
CA ASN A 137 29.49 6.53 -9.36
C ASN A 137 30.47 7.44 -8.64
N GLU A 138 31.08 6.92 -7.59
CA GLU A 138 32.42 7.38 -7.19
C GLU A 138 33.32 6.20 -6.86
N PRO A 139 34.63 6.40 -7.03
CA PRO A 139 35.55 5.40 -7.56
C PRO A 139 36.21 4.60 -6.45
N THR A 140 36.44 3.32 -6.69
CA THR A 140 37.18 2.47 -5.75
C THR A 140 38.67 2.56 -6.04
N PRO A 141 39.53 2.99 -5.09
CA PRO A 141 40.96 2.83 -5.23
C PRO A 141 41.38 1.49 -4.60
N ARG A 142 42.10 0.63 -5.33
CA ARG A 142 42.96 -0.37 -4.69
C ARG A 142 44.33 -0.49 -5.38
N LYS A 143 45.31 -0.24 -4.52
CA LYS A 143 46.76 -0.21 -4.63
C LYS A 143 47.35 -1.60 -4.98
N GLY A 144 48.31 -1.61 -5.91
CA GLY A 144 49.48 -2.52 -5.88
C GLY A 144 49.54 -3.64 -6.92
N GLN A 145 50.33 -3.44 -7.98
CA GLN A 145 51.54 -4.27 -8.25
C GLN A 145 52.30 -3.80 -9.51
N ARG A 146 53.54 -3.34 -9.25
CA ARG A 146 54.81 -3.58 -9.95
C ARG A 146 54.99 -3.22 -11.43
N ALA A 147 56.02 -2.40 -11.63
CA ALA A 147 56.66 -2.05 -12.89
C ALA A 147 57.11 -3.25 -13.73
N SER A 148 57.06 -3.12 -15.07
CA SER A 148 58.26 -3.25 -15.91
C SER A 148 58.01 -2.83 -17.37
N ARG A 149 58.92 -1.96 -17.83
CA ARG A 149 59.59 -1.88 -19.14
C ARG A 149 58.83 -1.58 -20.43
N SER A 150 59.24 -0.43 -20.98
CA SER A 150 59.26 -0.02 -22.38
C SER A 150 60.02 -1.00 -23.29
N ALA A 151 59.56 -1.09 -24.53
CA ALA A 151 60.37 -1.20 -25.73
C ALA A 151 59.79 -0.22 -26.76
#